data_AF-A0A946MG25-F1
#
_entry.id   AF-A0A946MG25-F1
#
_cell.length_a   1.000
_cell.length_b   1.000
_cell.length_c   1.000
_cell.angle_alpha   90.00
_cell.angle_beta   90.00
_cell.angle_gamma   90.00
#
_symmetry.space_group_name_H-M   'P 1'
#
loop_
_entity.id
_entity.type
_entity.pdbx_description
1 polymer ?
#
loop_
_entity_poly.entity_id
_entity_poly.type
_entity_poly.pdbx_seq_one_letter_code
_entity_poly.pdbx_strand_id
1 'polypeptide(L)' 'LDLIAGDQSSWEGEPLTRLASENQLMAFAHKGFWQPMDTLREKSLLEDLWASGKAPWKV' A
#
# COMPACT_ATOMS: atom_id res chain seq x y z
N LEU A 1 -10.81 5.70 -18.91
CA LEU A 1 -10.65 4.87 -17.70
C LEU A 1 -12.06 4.46 -17.30
N ASP A 2 -12.59 3.41 -17.91
CA ASP A 2 -14.04 3.12 -17.86
C ASP A 2 -14.52 2.66 -16.48
N LEU A 3 -13.59 2.41 -15.56
CA LEU A 3 -13.83 2.06 -14.16
C LEU A 3 -13.68 3.25 -13.20
N ILE A 4 -13.29 4.44 -13.69
CA ILE A 4 -13.08 5.62 -12.85
C ILE A 4 -14.07 6.71 -13.29
N ALA A 5 -15.07 6.95 -12.46
CA ALA A 5 -16.13 7.92 -12.75
C ALA A 5 -15.70 9.38 -12.56
N GLY A 6 -14.62 9.63 -11.80
CA GLY A 6 -14.02 10.95 -11.60
C GLY A 6 -13.18 11.02 -10.33
N ASP A 7 -12.81 12.23 -9.91
CA ASP A 7 -11.86 12.46 -8.80
C ASP A 7 -12.37 11.99 -7.42
N GLN A 8 -13.67 11.76 -7.28
CA GLN A 8 -14.28 11.24 -6.05
C GLN A 8 -14.35 9.71 -6.01
N SER A 9 -13.90 9.02 -7.07
CA SER A 9 -13.88 7.56 -7.11
C SER A 9 -12.79 7.01 -6.19
N SER A 10 -13.17 6.25 -5.18
CA SER A 10 -12.21 5.44 -4.41
C SER A 10 -11.74 4.28 -5.29
N TRP A 11 -10.42 4.20 -5.47
CA TRP A 11 -9.78 3.15 -6.26
C TRP A 11 -9.97 1.77 -5.63
N GLU A 12 -9.89 1.70 -4.31
CA GLU A 12 -9.96 0.48 -3.52
C GLU A 12 -11.37 -0.15 -3.49
N GLY A 13 -12.40 0.60 -3.88
CA GLY A 13 -13.79 0.14 -3.88
C GLY A 13 -14.19 -0.60 -5.16
N GLU A 14 -15.05 0.05 -5.94
CA GLU A 14 -15.60 -0.51 -7.18
C GLU A 14 -14.52 -0.95 -8.20
N PRO A 15 -13.48 -0.15 -8.49
CA PRO A 15 -12.55 -0.48 -9.56
C PRO A 15 -11.74 -1.75 -9.29
N LEU A 16 -11.14 -1.89 -8.11
CA LEU A 16 -10.39 -3.10 -7.75
C LEU A 16 -11.29 -4.33 -7.64
N THR A 17 -12.50 -4.19 -7.11
CA THR A 17 -13.46 -5.30 -6.99
C THR A 17 -13.82 -5.84 -8.37
N ARG A 18 -14.08 -4.94 -9.33
CA ARG A 18 -14.41 -5.33 -10.71
C ARG A 18 -13.22 -5.99 -11.41
N LEU A 19 -12.03 -5.42 -11.32
CA LEU A 19 -10.81 -6.01 -11.87
C LEU A 19 -10.53 -7.42 -11.31
N ALA A 20 -10.79 -7.63 -10.01
CA ALA A 20 -10.69 -8.95 -9.39
C ALA A 20 -11.71 -9.94 -9.99
N SER A 21 -12.98 -9.52 -10.14
CA SER A 21 -14.03 -10.37 -10.73
C SER A 21 -13.79 -10.71 -12.21
N GLU A 22 -13.13 -9.81 -12.95
CA GLU A 22 -12.79 -9.98 -14.37
C GLU A 22 -11.46 -10.73 -14.57
N ASN A 23 -10.82 -11.25 -13.51
CA ASN A 23 -9.48 -11.87 -13.52
C ASN A 23 -8.39 -10.96 -14.13
N GLN A 24 -8.55 -9.65 -14.00
CA GLN A 24 -7.58 -8.63 -14.43
C GLN A 24 -6.74 -8.09 -13.27
N LEU A 25 -6.96 -8.56 -12.04
CA LEU A 25 -6.17 -8.23 -10.86
C LEU A 25 -5.42 -9.46 -10.36
N MET A 26 -4.10 -9.33 -10.22
CA MET A 26 -3.22 -10.37 -9.67
C MET A 26 -2.62 -9.89 -8.35
N ALA A 27 -2.49 -10.80 -7.38
CA ALA A 27 -1.85 -10.52 -6.11
C ALA A 27 -0.42 -11.07 -6.08
N PHE A 28 0.54 -10.24 -5.68
CA PHE A 28 1.90 -10.67 -5.42
C PHE A 28 2.14 -10.76 -3.90
N ALA A 29 2.54 -11.94 -3.43
CA ALA A 29 2.82 -12.18 -2.02
C ALA A 29 4.21 -11.65 -1.64
N HIS A 30 4.28 -10.43 -1.11
CA HIS A 30 5.51 -9.88 -0.54
C HIS A 30 5.81 -10.51 0.83
N LYS A 31 7.00 -11.13 0.97
CA LYS A 31 7.44 -11.79 2.21
C LYS A 31 8.45 -10.96 3.02
N GLY A 32 8.85 -9.81 2.51
CA GLY A 32 9.80 -8.91 3.17
C GLY A 32 9.10 -7.98 4.15
N PHE A 33 9.87 -7.00 4.63
CA PHE A 33 9.36 -5.99 5.55
C PHE A 33 8.47 -4.98 4.81
N TRP A 34 7.25 -4.81 5.29
CA TRP A 34 6.33 -3.75 4.87
C TRP A 34 5.62 -3.20 6.11
N GLN A 35 5.61 -1.88 6.27
CA GLN A 35 4.99 -1.20 7.41
C GLN A 35 4.40 0.14 6.93
N PRO A 36 3.08 0.37 7.12
CA PRO A 36 2.47 1.67 6.87
C PRO A 36 2.79 2.67 7.99
N MET A 37 2.48 3.95 7.74
CA MET A 37 2.67 5.06 8.68
C MET A 37 1.38 5.87 8.78
N ASP A 38 0.43 5.35 9.52
CA ASP A 38 -0.90 5.96 9.69
C ASP A 38 -1.00 6.69 11.04
N THR A 39 -0.18 6.31 12.01
CA THR A 39 -0.17 6.83 13.38
C THR A 39 1.18 7.43 13.76
N LEU A 40 1.16 8.35 14.74
CA LEU A 40 2.39 8.94 15.29
C LEU A 40 3.36 7.89 15.83
N ARG A 41 2.83 6.80 16.40
CA ARG A 41 3.64 5.69 16.91
C ARG A 41 4.43 5.00 15.79
N GLU A 42 3.80 4.77 14.65
CA GLU A 42 4.46 4.15 13.49
C GLU A 42 5.53 5.07 12.92
N LYS A 43 5.27 6.38 12.89
CA LYS A 43 6.29 7.37 12.52
C LYS A 43 7.53 7.24 13.41
N SER A 44 7.36 7.25 14.74
CA SER A 44 8.49 7.11 15.67
C SER A 44 9.25 5.80 15.46
N LEU A 45 8.54 4.68 15.26
CA LEU A 45 9.18 3.39 14.95
C LEU A 45 10.00 3.44 13.66
N LEU A 46 9.46 4.02 12.59
CA LEU A 46 10.16 4.12 11.30
C LEU A 46 11.36 5.07 11.38
N GLU A 47 11.25 6.16 12.13
CA GLU A 47 12.35 7.08 12.41
C GLU A 47 13.48 6.41 13.21
N ASP A 48 13.15 5.61 14.23
CA ASP A 48 14.14 4.85 15.01
C ASP A 48 14.88 3.81 14.14
N LEU A 49 14.14 3.10 13.27
CA LEU A 49 14.72 2.16 12.31
C LEU A 49 15.67 2.87 11.33
N TRP A 50 15.31 4.08 10.90
CA TRP A 50 16.14 4.90 10.03
C TRP A 50 17.41 5.39 10.75
N ALA A 51 17.26 5.96 11.94
CA ALA A 51 18.36 6.51 12.74
C ALA A 51 19.35 5.43 13.18
N SER A 52 18.87 4.23 13.49
CA SER A 52 19.71 3.08 13.84
C SER A 52 20.41 2.43 12.63
N GLY A 53 20.13 2.90 11.40
CA GLY A 53 20.68 2.33 10.17
C GLY A 53 20.14 0.95 9.83
N LYS A 54 19.04 0.53 10.46
CA LYS A 54 18.43 -0.80 10.31
C LYS A 54 17.16 -0.78 9.48
N ALA A 55 16.82 0.35 8.85
CA ALA A 55 15.66 0.49 7.98
C ALA A 55 15.74 -0.49 6.80
N PRO A 56 14.92 -1.57 6.77
CA PRO A 56 15.02 -2.61 5.74
C PRO A 56 14.53 -2.15 4.37
N TRP A 57 13.82 -1.03 4.29
CA TRP A 57 13.41 -0.38 3.03
C TRP A 57 14.52 0.49 2.42
N LYS A 58 15.58 0.78 3.17
CA LYS A 58 16.74 1.56 2.70
C LYS A 58 17.73 0.61 2.02
N VAL A 59 17.47 0.31 0.74
CA VAL A 59 18.34 -0.49 -0.15
C VAL A 59 19.25 0.42 -0.96
#